data_AF-A0A9D1XTR7-F1
#
_entry.id   AF-A0A9D1XTR7-F1
#
_cell.length_a   1.000
_cell.length_b   1.000
_cell.length_c   1.000
_cell.angle_alpha   90.00
_cell.angle_beta   90.00
_cell.angle_gamma   90.00
#
_symmetry.space_group_name_H-M   'P 1'
#
loop_
_entity.id
_entity.type
_entity.pdbx_description
1 polymer ?
#
loop_
_entity_poly.entity_id
_entity_poly.type
_entity_poly.pdbx_seq_one_letter_code
_entity_poly.pdbx_strand_id
1 'polypeptide(L)'
;MSMNLVHREPDFENIARVLRCEAPMRDTLFEFFMNPDVYVEAAGPCPSGADDVGYLAYMIKVYAACGYMGDIMEDVIEDMKFDGRHSYEDKIIPVEEAYRRWGGRIAILGGLDVDFLIRSDENTIKQRARAMLDLARDKGGYALGSGNSIPAYIPKGHHFAMTSAVAE
;
A
#
# COMPACT_ATOMS: atom_id res chain seq x y z
N MET A 1 -6.33 -19.12 -19.19
CA MET A 1 -5.02 -18.72 -19.74
C MET A 1 -4.54 -17.58 -18.86
N SER A 2 -3.41 -17.74 -18.18
CA SER A 2 -2.83 -16.65 -17.37
C SER A 2 -2.47 -15.50 -18.31
N MET A 3 -3.04 -14.32 -18.09
CA MET A 3 -2.87 -13.13 -18.93
C MET A 3 -1.64 -12.30 -18.56
N ASN A 4 -0.78 -12.79 -17.65
CA ASN A 4 0.45 -12.09 -17.33
C ASN A 4 1.61 -12.59 -18.22
N LEU A 5 1.94 -11.81 -19.24
CA LEU A 5 3.01 -12.11 -20.20
C LEU A 5 4.42 -11.82 -19.64
N VAL A 6 4.53 -11.31 -18.41
CA VAL A 6 5.80 -10.82 -17.83
C VAL A 6 6.10 -11.60 -16.55
N HIS A 7 6.90 -12.67 -16.67
CA HIS A 7 7.40 -13.42 -15.51
C HIS A 7 8.65 -12.74 -14.94
N ARG A 8 8.62 -12.27 -13.69
CA ARG A 8 9.73 -11.58 -13.01
C ARG A 8 9.83 -11.98 -11.53
N GLU A 9 10.99 -12.35 -11.02
CA GLU A 9 11.14 -12.53 -9.56
C GLU A 9 11.13 -11.17 -8.83
N PRO A 10 10.56 -11.01 -7.63
CA PRO A 10 10.62 -9.74 -6.89
C PRO A 10 12.06 -9.21 -6.73
N ASP A 11 12.29 -7.92 -6.97
CA ASP A 11 13.62 -7.31 -6.90
C ASP A 11 13.60 -6.00 -6.10
N PHE A 12 13.90 -6.11 -4.81
CA PHE A 12 13.97 -4.98 -3.90
C PHE A 12 15.10 -3.99 -4.23
N GLU A 13 16.18 -4.46 -4.87
CA GLU A 13 17.26 -3.58 -5.28
C GLU A 13 16.83 -2.73 -6.48
N ASN A 14 15.91 -3.23 -7.31
CA ASN A 14 15.35 -2.51 -8.44
C ASN A 14 14.54 -1.27 -8.01
N ILE A 15 13.64 -1.41 -7.04
CA ILE A 15 12.90 -0.26 -6.47
C ILE A 15 13.85 0.67 -5.70
N ALA A 16 14.84 0.12 -4.98
CA ALA A 16 15.81 0.92 -4.25
C ALA A 16 16.65 1.82 -5.17
N ARG A 17 17.06 1.32 -6.33
CA ARG A 17 17.75 2.11 -7.37
C ARG A 17 16.90 3.26 -7.88
N VAL A 18 15.61 3.02 -8.17
CA VAL A 18 14.68 4.09 -8.56
C VAL A 18 14.60 5.16 -7.47
N LEU A 19 14.47 4.75 -6.21
CA LEU A 19 14.40 5.69 -5.08
C LEU A 19 15.70 6.47 -4.86
N ARG A 20 16.85 5.95 -5.28
CA ARG A 20 18.15 6.65 -5.29
C ARG A 20 18.40 7.47 -6.57
N CYS A 21 17.41 7.57 -7.46
CA CYS A 21 17.55 8.22 -8.78
C CYS A 21 18.61 7.56 -9.68
N GLU A 22 18.87 6.26 -9.50
CA GLU A 22 19.77 5.45 -10.30
C GLU A 22 18.99 4.71 -11.40
N ALA A 23 19.70 4.26 -12.43
CA ALA A 23 19.10 3.36 -13.42
C ALA A 23 18.82 1.99 -12.78
N PRO A 24 17.55 1.53 -12.77
CA PRO A 24 17.20 0.21 -12.24
C PRO A 24 17.75 -0.90 -13.16
N MET A 25 17.98 -2.10 -12.61
CA MET A 25 18.52 -3.23 -13.38
C MET A 25 17.52 -3.78 -14.41
N ARG A 26 16.24 -3.46 -14.21
CA ARG A 26 15.13 -3.72 -15.13
C ARG A 26 14.06 -2.63 -14.93
N ASP A 27 13.14 -2.48 -15.87
CA ASP A 27 12.02 -1.56 -15.70
C ASP A 27 11.26 -1.88 -14.40
N THR A 28 11.03 -0.87 -13.55
CA THR A 28 10.39 -1.05 -12.25
C THR A 28 8.87 -0.95 -12.39
N LEU A 29 8.15 -1.96 -11.93
CA LEU A 29 6.69 -1.94 -11.88
C LEU A 29 6.25 -1.44 -10.51
N PHE A 30 5.55 -0.31 -10.49
CA PHE A 30 5.11 0.33 -9.26
C PHE A 30 3.76 1.00 -9.48
N GLU A 31 2.73 0.57 -8.75
CA GLU A 31 1.38 1.12 -8.87
C GLU A 31 0.83 1.46 -7.48
N PHE A 32 0.41 2.71 -7.29
CA PHE A 32 -0.15 3.19 -6.02
C PHE A 32 -1.67 3.02 -5.94
N PHE A 33 -2.34 2.93 -7.09
CA PHE A 33 -3.80 2.82 -7.18
C PHE A 33 -4.18 2.08 -8.46
N MET A 34 -5.12 1.13 -8.38
CA MET A 34 -5.75 0.62 -9.60
C MET A 34 -6.57 1.75 -10.24
N ASN A 35 -6.43 1.92 -11.54
CA ASN A 35 -7.14 2.97 -12.27
C ASN A 35 -8.58 2.51 -12.64
N PRO A 36 -9.46 3.45 -13.06
CA PRO A 36 -10.81 3.11 -13.48
C PRO A 36 -10.87 2.05 -14.59
N ASP A 37 -9.90 2.02 -15.51
CA ASP A 37 -9.89 1.05 -16.61
C ASP A 37 -9.69 -0.39 -16.09
N VAL A 38 -8.86 -0.58 -15.06
CA VAL A 38 -8.71 -1.87 -14.37
C VAL A 38 -10.01 -2.27 -13.67
N TYR A 39 -10.75 -1.32 -13.09
CA TYR A 39 -12.07 -1.60 -12.51
C TYR A 39 -13.11 -1.98 -13.56
N VAL A 40 -13.08 -1.32 -14.73
CA VAL A 40 -13.93 -1.68 -15.86
C VAL A 40 -13.62 -3.07 -16.38
N GLU A 41 -12.35 -3.42 -16.49
CA GLU A 41 -11.94 -4.77 -16.88
C GLU A 41 -12.42 -5.81 -15.86
N ALA A 42 -12.27 -5.54 -14.56
CA ALA A 42 -12.61 -6.47 -13.50
C ALA A 42 -14.12 -6.65 -13.28
N ALA A 43 -14.92 -5.58 -13.40
CA ALA A 43 -16.34 -5.57 -13.01
C ALA A 43 -17.31 -5.02 -14.06
N GLY A 44 -16.82 -4.68 -15.26
CA GLY A 44 -17.57 -3.96 -16.28
C GLY A 44 -17.65 -2.45 -16.01
N PRO A 45 -18.20 -1.65 -16.93
CA PRO A 45 -18.23 -0.20 -16.78
C PRO A 45 -19.14 0.25 -15.62
N CYS A 46 -18.70 1.29 -14.90
CA CYS A 46 -19.56 1.99 -13.94
C CYS A 46 -20.79 2.56 -14.66
N PRO A 47 -22.02 2.38 -14.13
CA PRO A 47 -23.23 2.94 -14.74
C PRO A 47 -23.15 4.46 -14.90
N SER A 48 -23.50 4.97 -16.08
CA SER A 48 -23.51 6.42 -16.33
C SER A 48 -24.55 7.13 -15.48
N GLY A 49 -24.14 8.18 -14.76
CA GLY A 49 -25.05 8.98 -13.92
C GLY A 49 -25.40 8.33 -12.57
N ALA A 50 -24.55 7.42 -12.07
CA ALA A 50 -24.71 6.85 -10.73
C ALA A 50 -24.68 7.96 -9.66
N ASP A 51 -25.63 7.90 -8.73
CA ASP A 51 -25.58 8.63 -7.47
C ASP A 51 -24.57 7.96 -6.50
N ASP A 52 -24.38 8.53 -5.31
CA ASP A 52 -23.41 8.01 -4.33
C ASP A 52 -23.67 6.53 -3.99
N VAL A 53 -24.94 6.13 -3.92
CA VAL A 53 -25.34 4.75 -3.65
C VAL A 53 -25.03 3.84 -4.83
N GLY A 54 -25.30 4.29 -6.06
CA GLY A 54 -24.96 3.58 -7.28
C GLY A 54 -23.46 3.40 -7.45
N TYR A 55 -22.66 4.40 -7.08
CA TYR A 55 -21.20 4.31 -7.08
C TYR A 55 -20.69 3.29 -6.05
N LEU A 56 -21.24 3.31 -4.83
CA LEU A 56 -20.89 2.31 -3.80
C LEU A 56 -21.27 0.89 -4.23
N ALA A 57 -22.43 0.70 -4.86
CA ALA A 57 -22.85 -0.60 -5.38
C ALA A 57 -21.94 -1.10 -6.51
N TYR A 58 -21.44 -0.19 -7.37
CA TYR A 58 -20.41 -0.51 -8.36
C TYR A 58 -19.09 -0.92 -7.70
N MET A 59 -18.62 -0.16 -6.71
CA MET A 59 -17.40 -0.49 -5.97
C MET A 59 -17.50 -1.82 -5.24
N ILE A 60 -18.68 -2.20 -4.72
CA ILE A 60 -18.91 -3.54 -4.14
C ILE A 60 -18.69 -4.64 -5.19
N LYS A 61 -19.13 -4.45 -6.44
CA LYS A 61 -18.87 -5.40 -7.53
C LYS A 61 -17.39 -5.46 -7.89
N VAL A 62 -16.73 -4.31 -7.97
CA VAL A 62 -15.27 -4.23 -8.18
C VAL A 62 -14.54 -4.99 -7.08
N TYR A 63 -14.85 -4.75 -5.81
CA TYR A 63 -14.22 -5.45 -4.69
C TYR A 63 -14.60 -6.93 -4.61
N ALA A 64 -15.81 -7.32 -5.02
CA ALA A 64 -16.19 -8.72 -5.10
C ALA A 64 -15.45 -9.46 -6.24
N ALA A 65 -15.19 -8.78 -7.36
CA ALA A 65 -14.47 -9.34 -8.51
C ALA A 65 -12.95 -9.35 -8.30
N CYS A 66 -12.40 -8.29 -7.70
CA CYS A 66 -10.99 -8.16 -7.36
C CYS A 66 -10.63 -8.87 -6.04
N GLY A 67 -11.62 -9.44 -5.34
CA GLY A 67 -11.45 -10.16 -4.08
C GLY A 67 -11.12 -9.28 -2.87
N TYR A 68 -11.13 -9.91 -1.69
CA TYR A 68 -10.48 -9.33 -0.52
C TYR A 68 -8.97 -9.34 -0.80
N MET A 69 -8.28 -8.21 -0.62
CA MET A 69 -6.86 -8.10 -0.99
C MET A 69 -6.03 -9.28 -0.45
N GLY A 70 -6.31 -9.74 0.77
CA GLY A 70 -5.62 -10.88 1.36
C GLY A 70 -5.71 -12.19 0.55
N ASP A 71 -6.83 -12.42 -0.15
CA ASP A 71 -7.06 -13.64 -0.93
C ASP A 71 -6.32 -13.62 -2.28
N ILE A 72 -6.05 -12.43 -2.82
CA ILE A 72 -5.33 -12.23 -4.09
C ILE A 72 -3.86 -11.86 -3.91
N MET A 73 -3.37 -11.71 -2.66
CA MET A 73 -1.99 -11.30 -2.42
C MET A 73 -0.98 -12.29 -3.00
N GLU A 74 -1.32 -13.58 -3.09
CA GLU A 74 -0.47 -14.57 -3.74
C GLU A 74 -0.39 -14.33 -5.24
N ASP A 75 -1.50 -14.01 -5.92
CA ASP A 75 -1.48 -13.67 -7.34
C ASP A 75 -0.71 -12.36 -7.57
N VAL A 76 -0.87 -11.36 -6.69
CA VAL A 76 -0.14 -10.08 -6.75
C VAL A 76 1.38 -10.29 -6.63
N ILE A 77 1.81 -11.15 -5.71
CA ILE A 77 3.22 -11.44 -5.46
C ILE A 77 3.80 -12.39 -6.51
N GLU A 78 3.08 -13.47 -6.84
CA GLU A 78 3.61 -14.61 -7.60
C GLU A 78 3.28 -14.58 -9.09
N ASP A 79 2.13 -14.03 -9.50
CA ASP A 79 1.76 -13.94 -10.91
C ASP A 79 2.01 -12.53 -11.48
N MET A 80 1.68 -11.49 -10.70
CA MET A 80 1.83 -10.09 -11.11
C MET A 80 3.19 -9.50 -10.80
N LYS A 81 3.89 -10.07 -9.81
CA LYS A 81 5.28 -9.77 -9.50
C LYS A 81 5.51 -8.29 -9.16
N PHE A 82 4.60 -7.73 -8.37
CA PHE A 82 4.72 -6.35 -7.88
C PHE A 82 5.86 -6.22 -6.88
N ASP A 83 6.70 -5.19 -7.04
CA ASP A 83 7.85 -4.97 -6.15
C ASP A 83 7.43 -4.35 -4.80
N GLY A 84 6.28 -3.66 -4.73
CA GLY A 84 5.79 -3.01 -3.51
C GLY A 84 4.28 -2.75 -3.49
N ARG A 85 3.73 -2.59 -2.29
CA ARG A 85 2.31 -2.32 -2.05
C ARG A 85 2.11 -1.18 -1.06
N HIS A 86 1.25 -0.25 -1.47
CA HIS A 86 0.56 0.78 -0.70
C HIS A 86 -0.88 0.82 -1.25
N SER A 87 -1.95 1.11 -0.51
CA SER A 87 -2.11 1.62 0.87
C SER A 87 -2.43 0.56 1.93
N TYR A 88 -2.47 0.98 3.21
CA TYR A 88 -2.98 0.18 4.34
C TYR A 88 -3.87 1.04 5.25
N GLU A 89 -4.92 0.41 5.81
CA GLU A 89 -5.85 1.00 6.77
C GLU A 89 -6.11 -0.01 7.88
N ASP A 90 -6.13 0.44 9.13
CA ASP A 90 -6.17 -0.43 10.31
C ASP A 90 -7.44 -1.27 10.38
N LYS A 91 -8.55 -0.77 9.83
CA LYS A 91 -9.84 -1.48 9.76
C LYS A 91 -9.85 -2.62 8.75
N ILE A 92 -8.95 -2.59 7.76
CA ILE A 92 -8.79 -3.66 6.77
C ILE A 92 -7.70 -4.61 7.25
N ILE A 93 -6.48 -4.09 7.38
CA ILE A 93 -5.33 -4.81 7.92
C ILE A 93 -4.31 -3.79 8.47
N PRO A 94 -3.97 -3.87 9.77
CA PRO A 94 -2.88 -3.07 10.32
C PRO A 94 -1.58 -3.35 9.58
N VAL A 95 -0.77 -2.32 9.31
CA VAL A 95 0.47 -2.46 8.54
C VAL A 95 1.46 -3.42 9.20
N GLU A 96 1.47 -3.49 10.53
CA GLU A 96 2.26 -4.45 11.31
C GLU A 96 1.92 -5.89 10.93
N GLU A 97 0.63 -6.18 10.75
CA GLU A 97 0.15 -7.49 10.37
C GLU A 97 0.43 -7.80 8.90
N ALA A 98 0.26 -6.82 8.01
CA ALA A 98 0.62 -6.97 6.61
C ALA A 98 2.13 -7.27 6.45
N TYR A 99 2.99 -6.58 7.21
CA TYR A 99 4.43 -6.83 7.21
C TYR A 99 4.77 -8.23 7.71
N ARG A 100 4.10 -8.73 8.76
CA ARG A 100 4.32 -10.11 9.24
C ARG A 100 3.91 -11.14 8.19
N ARG A 101 2.83 -10.90 7.44
CA ARG A 101 2.31 -11.84 6.43
C ARG A 101 3.14 -11.85 5.16
N TRP A 102 3.51 -10.67 4.65
CA TRP A 102 4.05 -10.52 3.29
C TRP A 102 5.41 -9.82 3.22
N GLY A 103 5.92 -9.31 4.34
CA GLY A 103 7.25 -8.68 4.40
C GLY A 103 8.34 -9.64 3.95
N GLY A 104 9.23 -9.14 3.08
CA GLY A 104 10.28 -9.93 2.43
C GLY A 104 9.84 -10.63 1.13
N ARG A 105 8.55 -10.64 0.81
CA ARG A 105 8.02 -11.09 -0.49
C ARG A 105 7.56 -9.94 -1.38
N ILE A 106 7.13 -8.84 -0.76
CA ILE A 106 6.78 -7.57 -1.40
C ILE A 106 7.12 -6.42 -0.47
N ALA A 107 7.52 -5.26 -1.00
CA ALA A 107 7.81 -4.11 -0.17
C ALA A 107 6.52 -3.54 0.42
N ILE A 108 6.51 -3.28 1.72
CA ILE A 108 5.38 -2.69 2.43
C ILE A 108 5.66 -1.20 2.56
N LEU A 109 4.87 -0.37 1.91
CA LEU A 109 5.11 1.07 1.85
C LEU A 109 3.99 1.79 2.59
N GLY A 110 4.34 2.75 3.46
CA GLY A 110 3.39 3.54 4.24
C GLY A 110 2.72 2.76 5.37
N GLY A 111 1.42 3.01 5.56
CA GLY A 111 0.56 2.16 6.36
C GLY A 111 0.20 2.64 7.77
N LEU A 112 0.73 3.76 8.25
CA LEU A 112 0.21 4.38 9.49
C LEU A 112 -1.14 5.02 9.20
N ASP A 113 -2.21 4.40 9.69
CA ASP A 113 -3.60 4.76 9.39
C ASP A 113 -3.90 6.26 9.59
N VAL A 114 -4.65 6.84 8.65
CA VAL A 114 -4.96 8.28 8.65
C VAL A 114 -5.87 8.66 9.82
N ASP A 115 -6.86 7.84 10.20
CA ASP A 115 -7.70 8.09 11.38
C ASP A 115 -6.88 8.01 12.67
N PHE A 116 -5.93 7.09 12.76
CA PHE A 116 -4.96 7.04 13.86
C PHE A 116 -4.13 8.33 13.93
N LEU A 117 -3.57 8.78 12.81
CA LEU A 117 -2.81 10.04 12.75
C LEU A 117 -3.65 11.27 13.12
N ILE A 118 -4.96 11.25 12.91
CA ILE A 118 -5.86 12.35 13.29
C ILE A 118 -6.13 12.34 14.80
N ARG A 119 -6.38 11.17 15.37
CA ARG A 119 -6.94 11.03 16.72
C ARG A 119 -5.91 10.87 17.82
N SER A 120 -4.72 10.37 17.51
CA SER A 120 -3.66 10.12 18.49
C SER A 120 -2.82 11.35 18.76
N ASP A 121 -2.20 11.41 19.93
CA ASP A 121 -1.19 12.42 20.25
C ASP A 121 0.15 12.10 19.57
N GLU A 122 1.00 13.12 19.46
CA GLU A 122 2.31 13.05 18.78
C GLU A 122 3.23 11.96 19.35
N ASN A 123 3.24 11.76 20.67
CA ASN A 123 4.11 10.75 21.30
C ASN A 123 3.65 9.33 20.94
N THR A 124 2.34 9.08 21.00
CA THR A 124 1.74 7.81 20.58
C THR A 124 2.01 7.51 19.11
N ILE A 125 1.89 8.52 18.24
CA ILE A 125 2.19 8.37 16.80
C ILE A 125 3.64 7.99 16.59
N LYS A 126 4.56 8.73 17.22
CA LYS A 126 6.00 8.48 17.09
C LYS A 126 6.39 7.09 17.61
N GLN A 127 5.83 6.66 18.73
CA GLN A 127 6.07 5.34 19.29
C GLN A 127 5.61 4.22 18.35
N ARG A 128 4.42 4.35 17.74
CA ARG A 128 3.93 3.35 16.77
C ARG A 128 4.80 3.33 15.52
N ALA A 129 5.17 4.49 14.99
CA ALA A 129 6.06 4.59 13.84
C ALA A 129 7.43 3.92 14.11
N ARG A 130 8.01 4.18 15.30
CA ARG A 130 9.25 3.55 15.74
C ARG A 130 9.12 2.04 15.90
N ALA A 131 8.04 1.57 16.53
CA ALA A 131 7.78 0.14 16.68
C ALA A 131 7.69 -0.57 15.32
N MET A 132 7.12 0.09 14.32
CA MET A 132 7.04 -0.46 12.96
C MET A 132 8.41 -0.49 12.26
N LEU A 133 9.21 0.57 12.41
CA LEU A 133 10.61 0.58 11.95
C LEU A 133 11.43 -0.53 12.63
N ASP A 134 11.26 -0.72 13.94
CA ASP A 134 11.93 -1.78 14.71
C ASP A 134 11.50 -3.18 14.24
N LEU A 135 10.21 -3.38 13.98
CA LEU A 135 9.68 -4.64 13.43
C LEU A 135 10.31 -4.98 12.07
N ALA A 136 10.59 -3.97 11.25
CA ALA A 136 11.15 -4.16 9.92
C ALA A 136 12.69 -4.10 9.85
N ARG A 137 13.36 -3.83 10.97
CA ARG A 137 14.79 -3.49 11.02
C ARG A 137 15.68 -4.58 10.41
N ASP A 138 15.46 -5.83 10.78
CA ASP A 138 16.35 -6.93 10.39
C ASP A 138 16.04 -7.46 8.99
N LYS A 139 14.77 -7.46 8.60
CA LYS A 139 14.30 -8.02 7.32
C LYS A 139 14.22 -7.00 6.19
N GLY A 140 14.23 -5.70 6.50
CA GLY A 140 14.06 -4.63 5.53
C GLY A 140 12.69 -4.67 4.83
N GLY A 141 12.60 -4.10 3.63
CA GLY A 141 11.39 -4.17 2.80
C GLY A 141 10.20 -3.36 3.33
N TYR A 142 10.44 -2.40 4.23
CA TYR A 142 9.44 -1.45 4.73
C TYR A 142 9.90 -0.01 4.51
N ALA A 143 8.98 0.86 4.07
CA ALA A 143 9.18 2.30 4.05
C ALA A 143 8.09 2.99 4.86
N LEU A 144 8.48 3.69 5.94
CA LEU A 144 7.54 4.41 6.80
C LEU A 144 6.80 5.51 6.04
N GLY A 145 5.50 5.61 6.28
CA GLY A 145 4.63 6.66 5.76
C GLY A 145 3.19 6.45 6.21
N SER A 146 2.30 7.35 5.81
CA SER A 146 0.87 7.23 6.11
C SER A 146 0.21 6.12 5.30
N GLY A 147 -0.89 5.61 5.85
CA GLY A 147 -1.74 4.60 5.23
C GLY A 147 -2.40 5.08 3.95
N ASN A 148 -2.65 6.38 3.82
CA ASN A 148 -3.19 7.01 2.62
C ASN A 148 -2.57 8.40 2.43
N SER A 149 -3.00 9.14 1.41
CA SER A 149 -2.68 10.56 1.26
C SER A 149 -2.97 11.33 2.54
N ILE A 150 -2.07 12.25 2.94
CA ILE A 150 -2.25 13.08 4.13
C ILE A 150 -3.33 14.14 3.84
N PRO A 151 -4.52 14.08 4.46
CA PRO A 151 -5.54 15.11 4.27
C PRO A 151 -5.14 16.43 4.95
N ALA A 152 -5.63 17.54 4.41
CA ALA A 152 -5.31 18.89 4.89
C ALA A 152 -5.72 19.17 6.35
N TYR A 153 -6.61 18.35 6.92
CA TYR A 153 -7.10 18.47 8.29
C TYR A 153 -6.30 17.66 9.32
N ILE A 154 -5.26 16.92 8.92
CA ILE A 154 -4.31 16.36 9.88
C ILE A 154 -3.51 17.51 10.53
N PRO A 155 -3.39 17.56 11.88
CA PRO A 155 -2.48 18.50 12.52
C PRO A 155 -1.04 18.28 12.04
N LYS A 156 -0.37 19.36 11.63
CA LYS A 156 1.00 19.27 11.08
C LYS A 156 1.97 18.52 12.00
N GLY A 157 1.86 18.77 13.31
CA GLY A 157 2.68 18.11 14.34
C GLY A 157 2.55 16.59 14.34
N HIS A 158 1.38 16.05 13.98
CA HIS A 158 1.16 14.60 13.92
C HIS A 158 1.89 13.97 12.73
N HIS A 159 1.89 14.62 11.56
CA HIS A 159 2.68 14.18 10.41
C HIS A 159 4.19 14.21 10.73
N PHE A 160 4.67 15.29 11.35
CA PHE A 160 6.08 15.40 11.75
C PHE A 160 6.45 14.44 12.87
N ALA A 161 5.55 14.13 13.79
CA ALA A 161 5.79 13.12 14.83
C ALA A 161 6.07 11.75 14.20
N MET A 162 5.25 11.34 13.22
CA MET A 162 5.47 10.11 12.45
C MET A 162 6.82 10.14 11.73
N THR A 163 7.10 11.16 10.92
CA THR A 163 8.32 11.18 10.11
C THR A 163 9.58 11.35 10.96
N SER A 164 9.51 12.01 12.12
CA SER A 164 10.65 12.15 13.04
C SER A 164 11.20 10.83 13.54
N ALA A 165 10.40 9.75 13.54
CA ALA A 165 10.85 8.43 13.96
C ALA A 165 11.98 7.86 13.07
N VAL A 166 12.14 8.34 11.83
CA VAL A 166 13.23 7.88 10.93
C VAL A 166 14.59 8.51 11.25
N ALA A 167 14.60 9.56 12.07
CA ALA A 167 15.81 10.33 12.39
C ALA A 167 16.44 9.92 13.74
N GLU A 168 15.89 8.90 14.41
CA GLU A 168 16.35 8.36 15.70
C GLU A 168 17.08 7.02 15.54
#